data_AF-A0AAV1LXM1-F1
#
_entry.id   AF-A0AAV1LXM1-F1
#
_cell.length_a   1.000
_cell.length_b   1.000
_cell.length_c   1.000
_cell.angle_alpha   90.00
_cell.angle_beta   90.00
_cell.angle_gamma   90.00
#
_symmetry.space_group_name_H-M   'P 1'
#
loop_
_entity.id
_entity.type
_entity.pdbx_description
1 polymer ?
#
loop_
_entity_poly.entity_id
_entity_poly.type
_entity_poly.pdbx_seq_one_letter_code
_entity_poly.pdbx_strand_id
1 'polypeptide(L)'
;MYSNILHNVVLITLCAFLFECVLATEKDKCSGVSSCATCLTKTMCTWCVTKSRCTKQECGNDNVIYPKSVVALLSGPDFCPRVVEGQKELVFKSGQRQKITIKITQIYLYMAFTPWKCKINVNGKEHVIIATLIVDNVYCESFEFKNESDEPYVTGTVSVLWDYEYNKAFDGSLPFRVCRCDLDDSCVACTK
;
A
#
# COMPACT_ATOMS: atom_id res chain seq x y z
N MET A 1 50.74 -26.57 -34.04
CA MET A 1 50.65 -26.15 -32.62
C MET A 1 50.44 -24.64 -32.55
N TYR A 2 49.35 -24.10 -33.12
CA TYR A 2 48.99 -22.66 -33.12
C TYR A 2 47.50 -22.42 -33.46
N SER A 3 46.61 -23.38 -33.18
CA SER A 3 45.20 -23.30 -33.62
C SER A 3 44.15 -23.33 -32.50
N ASN A 4 44.56 -23.46 -31.22
CA ASN A 4 43.62 -23.58 -30.08
C ASN A 4 43.65 -22.38 -29.13
N ILE A 5 44.44 -21.35 -29.42
CA ILE A 5 44.52 -20.13 -28.57
C ILE A 5 43.61 -19.02 -29.13
N LEU A 6 43.39 -18.96 -30.46
CA LEU A 6 42.54 -17.93 -31.06
C LEU A 6 41.03 -18.10 -30.78
N HIS A 7 40.53 -19.33 -30.63
CA HIS A 7 39.10 -19.55 -30.38
C HIS A 7 38.64 -19.09 -28.99
N ASN A 8 39.50 -19.22 -27.98
CA ASN A 8 39.19 -18.79 -26.61
C ASN A 8 39.36 -17.28 -26.41
N VAL A 9 40.28 -16.64 -27.14
CA VAL A 9 40.47 -15.19 -27.04
C VAL A 9 39.32 -14.43 -27.72
N VAL A 10 38.81 -14.94 -28.85
CA VAL A 10 37.68 -14.34 -29.58
C VAL A 10 36.36 -14.47 -28.81
N LEU A 11 36.13 -15.57 -28.09
CA LEU A 11 34.89 -15.74 -27.31
C LEU A 11 34.84 -14.82 -26.06
N ILE A 12 35.99 -14.53 -25.45
CA ILE A 12 36.07 -13.65 -24.27
C ILE A 12 36.00 -12.16 -24.68
N THR A 13 36.50 -11.79 -25.86
CA THR A 13 36.46 -10.38 -26.33
C THR A 13 35.12 -9.96 -26.93
N LEU A 14 34.28 -10.89 -27.38
CA LEU A 14 32.92 -10.57 -27.83
C LEU A 14 31.95 -10.24 -26.68
N CYS A 15 32.28 -10.62 -25.45
CA CYS A 15 31.56 -10.12 -24.27
C CYS A 15 31.92 -8.66 -23.95
N ALA A 16 33.13 -8.18 -24.21
CA ALA A 16 33.56 -6.86 -23.79
C ALA A 16 32.92 -5.68 -24.57
N PHE A 17 32.25 -5.93 -25.70
CA PHE A 17 31.64 -4.87 -26.52
C PHE A 17 30.11 -4.96 -26.68
N LEU A 18 29.45 -5.93 -26.04
CA LEU A 18 27.99 -6.02 -25.95
C LEU A 18 27.50 -6.43 -24.54
N PHE A 19 28.29 -6.14 -23.51
CA PHE A 19 27.98 -6.44 -22.10
C PHE A 19 26.93 -5.48 -21.50
N GLU A 20 25.75 -5.41 -22.11
CA GLU A 20 24.57 -5.59 -21.25
C GLU A 20 24.58 -7.06 -20.87
N CYS A 21 25.36 -7.40 -19.84
CA CYS A 21 25.11 -8.60 -19.08
C CYS A 21 23.72 -8.38 -18.48
N VAL A 22 22.68 -8.77 -19.23
CA VAL A 22 21.33 -8.91 -18.72
C VAL A 22 21.43 -10.05 -17.72
N LEU A 23 21.89 -9.71 -16.52
CA LEU A 23 21.48 -10.38 -15.29
C LEU A 23 19.98 -10.12 -15.21
N ALA A 24 19.22 -10.88 -16.00
CA ALA A 24 17.86 -11.22 -15.68
C ALA A 24 17.95 -12.00 -14.36
N THR A 25 18.13 -11.24 -13.28
CA THR A 25 17.98 -11.72 -11.92
C THR A 25 16.66 -12.46 -11.89
N GLU A 26 16.71 -13.70 -11.45
CA GLU A 26 15.56 -14.52 -11.13
C GLU A 26 14.50 -13.59 -10.50
N LYS A 27 13.41 -13.32 -11.23
CA LYS A 27 12.45 -12.26 -10.94
C LYS A 27 12.10 -12.33 -9.45
N ASP A 28 12.50 -11.31 -8.68
CA ASP A 28 12.38 -11.32 -7.22
C ASP A 28 10.92 -11.63 -6.86
N LYS A 29 10.64 -12.85 -6.35
CA LYS A 29 9.29 -13.30 -6.00
C LYS A 29 8.67 -12.45 -4.87
N CYS A 30 9.45 -11.57 -4.25
CA CYS A 30 9.00 -10.59 -3.28
C CYS A 30 8.47 -9.30 -3.94
N SER A 31 9.03 -8.85 -5.06
CA SER A 31 8.80 -7.50 -5.60
C SER A 31 7.38 -7.24 -6.13
N GLY A 32 6.58 -8.29 -6.32
CA GLY A 32 5.16 -8.18 -6.70
C GLY A 32 4.19 -8.01 -5.53
N VAL A 33 4.67 -8.02 -4.28
CA VAL A 33 3.82 -7.92 -3.08
C VAL A 33 3.79 -6.46 -2.60
N SER A 34 2.60 -5.86 -2.61
CA SER A 34 2.37 -4.48 -2.20
C SER A 34 1.96 -4.31 -0.73
N SER A 35 1.58 -5.39 -0.04
CA SER A 35 1.28 -5.38 1.40
C SER A 35 2.49 -5.82 2.22
N CYS A 36 2.82 -5.03 3.23
CA CYS A 36 3.89 -5.34 4.18
C CYS A 36 3.62 -6.65 4.92
N ALA A 37 2.43 -6.84 5.50
CA ALA A 37 2.09 -8.05 6.25
C ALA A 37 2.16 -9.28 5.34
N THR A 38 1.64 -9.18 4.11
CA THR A 38 1.70 -10.26 3.12
C THR A 38 3.15 -10.58 2.73
N CYS A 39 4.00 -9.55 2.57
CA CYS A 39 5.40 -9.72 2.25
C CYS A 39 6.10 -10.61 3.29
N LEU A 40 5.86 -10.35 4.58
CA LEU A 40 6.53 -11.00 5.70
C LEU A 40 6.02 -12.41 6.01
N THR A 41 4.97 -12.88 5.32
CA THR A 41 4.59 -14.30 5.31
C THR A 41 5.64 -15.16 4.59
N LYS A 42 6.43 -14.55 3.69
CA LYS A 42 7.50 -15.22 2.96
C LYS A 42 8.80 -15.09 3.74
N THR A 43 9.36 -16.23 4.15
CA THR A 43 10.57 -16.29 5.00
C THR A 43 11.83 -15.65 4.40
N MET A 44 11.86 -15.45 3.08
CA MET A 44 13.01 -14.89 2.35
C MET A 44 12.77 -13.44 1.90
N CYS A 45 11.64 -12.84 2.25
CA CYS A 45 11.30 -11.47 1.88
C CYS A 45 11.35 -10.57 3.11
N THR A 46 11.82 -9.35 2.89
CA THR A 46 11.82 -8.27 3.87
C THR A 46 11.04 -7.08 3.31
N TRP A 47 10.60 -6.19 4.21
CA TRP A 47 9.92 -4.96 3.84
C TRP A 47 10.81 -3.75 4.11
N CYS A 48 11.10 -2.98 3.07
CA CYS A 48 11.77 -1.68 3.17
C CYS A 48 10.70 -0.61 3.45
N VAL A 49 10.67 -0.06 4.66
CA VAL A 49 9.54 0.75 5.14
C VAL A 49 9.41 2.05 4.35
N THR A 50 10.49 2.82 4.20
CA THR A 50 10.47 4.10 3.50
C THR A 50 10.20 3.91 2.01
N LYS A 51 10.77 2.87 1.41
CA LYS A 51 10.54 2.51 0.01
C LYS A 51 9.17 1.86 -0.23
N SER A 52 8.45 1.49 0.83
CA SER A 52 7.17 0.78 0.77
C SER A 52 7.24 -0.43 -0.17
N ARG A 53 8.29 -1.24 -0.02
CA ARG A 53 8.66 -2.28 -0.99
C ARG A 53 9.02 -3.60 -0.34
N CYS A 54 8.41 -4.67 -0.83
CA CYS A 54 8.80 -6.04 -0.51
C CYS A 54 9.97 -6.48 -1.39
N THR A 55 11.03 -7.03 -0.80
CA THR A 55 12.20 -7.50 -1.57
C THR A 55 12.99 -8.60 -0.85
N LYS A 56 13.66 -9.44 -1.64
CA LYS A 56 14.71 -10.37 -1.15
C LYS A 56 16.07 -9.67 -1.02
N GLN A 57 16.27 -8.56 -1.72
CA GLN A 57 17.52 -7.80 -1.72
C GLN A 57 17.62 -6.91 -0.47
N GLU A 58 18.80 -6.32 -0.24
CA GLU A 58 18.98 -5.39 0.87
C GLU A 58 18.23 -4.08 0.66
N CYS A 59 17.72 -3.51 1.75
CA CYS A 59 17.03 -2.22 1.72
C CYS A 59 17.98 -1.02 1.74
N GLY A 60 19.30 -1.21 1.82
CA GLY A 60 20.27 -0.14 2.00
C GLY A 60 20.02 0.61 3.32
N ASN A 61 19.93 1.94 3.26
CA ASN A 61 19.73 2.80 4.45
C ASN A 61 18.26 2.91 4.90
N ASP A 62 17.37 2.02 4.46
CA ASP A 62 15.97 2.03 4.89
C ASP A 62 15.79 1.34 6.25
N ASN A 63 14.71 1.67 6.96
CA ASN A 63 14.21 0.81 8.02
C ASN A 63 13.70 -0.49 7.41
N VAL A 64 14.06 -1.62 8.02
CA VAL A 64 13.74 -2.96 7.51
C VAL A 64 12.87 -3.68 8.52
N ILE A 65 11.74 -4.22 8.05
CA ILE A 65 10.96 -5.19 8.80
C ILE A 65 11.28 -6.57 8.24
N TYR A 66 11.74 -7.45 9.12
CA TYR A 66 12.13 -8.81 8.79
C TYR A 66 10.96 -9.79 8.97
N PRO A 67 10.97 -10.93 8.27
CA PRO A 67 9.97 -11.98 8.51
C PRO A 67 10.13 -12.52 9.94
N LYS A 68 9.05 -13.06 10.51
CA LYS A 68 9.01 -13.50 11.92
C LYS A 68 10.08 -14.55 12.28
N SER A 69 10.61 -15.27 11.29
CA SER A 69 11.67 -16.27 11.48
C SER A 69 13.06 -15.67 11.75
N VAL A 70 13.27 -14.39 11.46
CA VAL A 70 14.54 -13.70 11.67
C VAL A 70 14.50 -13.00 13.03
N VAL A 71 15.57 -13.12 13.81
CA VAL A 71 15.68 -12.47 15.12
C VAL A 71 16.25 -11.06 14.93
N ALA A 72 15.36 -10.09 14.76
CA ALA A 72 15.68 -8.66 14.69
C ALA A 72 14.67 -7.81 15.48
N LEU A 73 15.00 -6.54 15.75
CA LEU A 73 14.15 -5.63 16.52
C LEU A 73 12.75 -5.46 15.89
N LEU A 74 12.70 -5.34 14.56
CA LEU A 74 11.46 -5.22 13.79
C LEU A 74 11.22 -6.52 13.03
N SER A 75 10.61 -7.50 13.68
CA SER A 75 10.34 -8.82 13.09
C SER A 75 8.86 -9.17 13.13
N GLY A 76 8.29 -9.45 11.96
CA GLY A 76 6.90 -9.86 11.79
C GLY A 76 5.94 -8.72 11.42
N PRO A 77 4.69 -9.08 11.06
CA PRO A 77 3.71 -8.16 10.49
C PRO A 77 3.19 -7.10 11.49
N ASP A 78 3.40 -7.29 12.79
CA ASP A 78 2.93 -6.34 13.81
C ASP A 78 3.63 -4.98 13.71
N PHE A 79 4.79 -4.91 13.06
CA PHE A 79 5.54 -3.67 12.78
C PHE A 79 5.14 -3.00 11.47
N CYS A 80 4.23 -3.58 10.68
CA CYS A 80 3.80 -2.99 9.41
C CYS A 80 2.90 -1.76 9.62
N PRO A 81 3.15 -0.64 8.89
CA PRO A 81 2.21 0.48 8.76
C PRO A 81 0.85 -0.03 8.26
N ARG A 82 -0.19 0.07 9.09
CA ARG A 82 -1.52 -0.47 8.75
C ARG A 82 -2.68 0.35 9.31
N VAL A 83 -3.82 0.20 8.65
CA VAL A 83 -5.13 0.60 9.18
C VAL A 83 -5.46 -0.31 10.37
N VAL A 84 -5.96 0.27 11.47
CA VAL A 84 -6.35 -0.51 12.65
C VAL A 84 -7.57 -1.38 12.32
N GLU A 85 -7.50 -2.67 12.63
CA GLU A 85 -8.62 -3.61 12.44
C GLU A 85 -9.76 -3.37 13.44
N GLY A 86 -10.96 -3.85 13.12
CA GLY A 86 -12.12 -3.78 14.02
C GLY A 86 -12.74 -2.38 14.18
N GLN A 87 -12.30 -1.41 13.38
CA GLN A 87 -12.96 -0.10 13.31
C GLN A 87 -14.41 -0.27 12.84
N LYS A 88 -15.31 0.53 13.43
CA LYS A 88 -16.72 0.52 13.06
C LYS A 88 -16.86 0.90 11.58
N GLU A 89 -17.65 0.12 10.85
CA GLU A 89 -18.03 0.43 9.47
C GLU A 89 -18.61 1.86 9.39
N LEU A 90 -18.13 2.63 8.42
CA LEU A 90 -18.65 3.96 8.17
C LEU A 90 -19.91 3.88 7.30
N VAL A 91 -20.91 4.69 7.62
CA VAL A 91 -22.18 4.72 6.87
C VAL A 91 -22.48 6.15 6.49
N PHE A 92 -22.63 6.37 5.19
CA PHE A 92 -22.79 7.67 4.56
C PHE A 92 -24.15 7.77 3.86
N LYS A 93 -24.64 9.00 3.71
CA LYS A 93 -25.86 9.30 2.97
C LYS A 93 -25.47 9.75 1.57
N SER A 94 -26.12 9.17 0.56
CA SER A 94 -25.90 9.54 -0.83
C SER A 94 -26.21 11.04 -1.06
N GLY A 95 -25.35 11.71 -1.81
CA GLY A 95 -25.47 13.12 -2.17
C GLY A 95 -24.96 14.11 -1.10
N GLN A 96 -24.34 13.63 -0.01
CA GLN A 96 -23.79 14.50 1.02
C GLN A 96 -22.27 14.50 1.06
N ARG A 97 -21.68 15.68 1.31
CA ARG A 97 -20.26 15.80 1.64
C ARG A 97 -20.03 15.38 3.08
N GLN A 98 -19.25 14.33 3.29
CA GLN A 98 -18.97 13.80 4.62
C GLN A 98 -17.46 13.59 4.80
N LYS A 99 -17.00 13.68 6.05
CA LYS A 99 -15.59 13.45 6.40
C LYS A 99 -15.39 12.00 6.84
N ILE A 100 -14.20 11.48 6.59
CA ILE A 100 -13.75 10.16 7.05
C ILE A 100 -12.62 10.38 8.06
N THR A 101 -12.68 9.67 9.18
CA THR A 101 -11.55 9.52 10.11
C THR A 101 -11.14 8.06 10.13
N ILE A 102 -9.85 7.80 9.91
CA ILE A 102 -9.29 6.44 9.86
C ILE A 102 -8.20 6.35 10.90
N LYS A 103 -8.30 5.37 11.79
CA LYS A 103 -7.23 5.06 12.75
C LYS A 103 -6.18 4.17 12.10
N ILE A 104 -4.91 4.51 12.28
CA ILE A 104 -3.76 3.77 11.77
C ILE A 104 -2.77 3.45 12.91
N THR A 105 -1.80 2.58 12.65
CA THR A 105 -0.74 2.25 13.60
C THR A 105 0.58 2.00 12.87
N GLN A 106 1.68 1.88 13.63
CA GLN A 106 3.06 1.75 13.14
C GLN A 106 3.46 2.93 12.24
N ILE A 107 3.22 4.14 12.75
CA ILE A 107 3.67 5.38 12.13
C ILE A 107 5.12 5.63 12.56
N TYR A 108 6.02 5.70 11.59
CA TYR A 108 7.41 6.07 11.86
C TYR A 108 7.55 7.59 11.82
N LEU A 109 8.45 8.14 12.66
CA LEU A 109 8.58 9.58 12.86
C LEU A 109 8.69 10.37 11.55
N TYR A 110 9.45 9.88 10.57
CA TYR A 110 9.62 10.54 9.29
C TYR A 110 8.34 10.59 8.43
N MET A 111 7.41 9.64 8.61
CA MET A 111 6.14 9.62 7.86
C MET A 111 5.23 10.77 8.31
N ALA A 112 5.27 11.14 9.59
CA ALA A 112 4.40 12.16 10.17
C ALA A 112 4.57 13.53 9.49
N PHE A 113 5.72 13.78 8.87
CA PHE A 113 6.05 15.03 8.17
C PHE A 113 5.85 14.96 6.65
N THR A 114 5.16 13.94 6.14
CA THR A 114 4.82 13.81 4.71
C THR A 114 3.35 14.18 4.44
N PRO A 115 2.96 14.45 3.19
CA PRO A 115 1.56 14.65 2.84
C PRO A 115 0.78 13.36 3.04
N TRP A 116 -0.39 13.48 3.66
CA TRP A 116 -1.32 12.39 3.87
C TRP A 116 -2.45 12.48 2.87
N LYS A 117 -2.90 11.33 2.37
CA LYS A 117 -4.02 11.24 1.44
C LYS A 117 -4.90 10.05 1.81
N CYS A 118 -6.17 10.13 1.45
CA CYS A 118 -7.09 9.00 1.50
C CYS A 118 -7.41 8.56 0.08
N LYS A 119 -7.35 7.24 -0.14
CA LYS A 119 -7.72 6.60 -1.39
C LYS A 119 -9.07 5.91 -1.22
N ILE A 120 -10.11 6.53 -1.75
CA ILE A 120 -11.49 6.08 -1.68
C ILE A 120 -11.79 5.26 -2.94
N ASN A 121 -12.30 4.05 -2.77
CA ASN A 121 -12.85 3.25 -3.86
C ASN A 121 -14.35 3.05 -3.61
N VAL A 122 -15.18 3.55 -4.52
CA VAL A 122 -16.64 3.41 -4.50
C VAL A 122 -17.16 3.39 -5.92
N ASN A 123 -18.17 2.55 -6.21
CA ASN A 123 -18.73 2.36 -7.56
C ASN A 123 -17.67 1.97 -8.61
N GLY A 124 -16.60 1.28 -8.20
CA GLY A 124 -15.47 0.94 -9.07
C GLY A 124 -14.59 2.13 -9.50
N LYS A 125 -14.83 3.32 -8.94
CA LYS A 125 -14.02 4.53 -9.20
C LYS A 125 -13.09 4.79 -8.01
N GLU A 126 -11.84 5.11 -8.33
CA GLU A 126 -10.84 5.51 -7.33
C GLU A 126 -10.74 7.03 -7.24
N HIS A 127 -10.74 7.56 -6.03
CA HIS A 127 -10.58 8.97 -5.71
C HIS A 127 -9.47 9.14 -4.67
N VAL A 128 -8.51 10.00 -4.95
CA VAL A 128 -7.45 10.36 -4.01
C VAL A 128 -7.69 11.78 -3.53
N ILE A 129 -7.87 11.94 -2.23
CA ILE A 129 -8.12 13.23 -1.58
C ILE A 129 -7.07 13.50 -0.50
N ILE A 130 -6.85 14.77 -0.21
CA ILE A 130 -5.90 15.20 0.83
C ILE A 130 -6.45 14.77 2.20
N ALA A 131 -5.53 14.50 3.13
CA ALA A 131 -5.83 14.19 4.50
C ALA A 131 -4.82 14.86 5.45
N THR A 132 -5.18 14.91 6.73
CA THR A 132 -4.30 15.38 7.81
C THR A 132 -4.14 14.29 8.86
N LEU A 133 -2.90 14.02 9.27
CA LEU A 133 -2.62 13.16 10.41
C LEU A 133 -2.65 13.97 11.72
N ILE A 134 -3.39 13.48 12.72
CA ILE A 134 -3.30 13.96 14.11
C ILE A 134 -3.14 12.73 15.01
N VAL A 135 -1.96 12.63 15.64
CA VAL A 135 -1.54 11.46 16.44
C VAL A 135 -1.56 10.19 15.59
N ASP A 136 -2.63 9.40 15.66
CA ASP A 136 -2.83 8.12 14.98
C ASP A 136 -4.12 8.10 14.15
N ASN A 137 -4.77 9.26 14.00
CA ASN A 137 -6.00 9.44 13.24
C ASN A 137 -5.73 10.25 11.97
N VAL A 138 -6.08 9.68 10.82
CA VAL A 138 -6.03 10.33 9.51
C VAL A 138 -7.42 10.90 9.20
N TYR A 139 -7.49 12.22 9.08
CA TYR A 139 -8.71 12.97 8.76
C TYR A 139 -8.70 13.31 7.28
N CYS A 140 -9.50 12.59 6.50
CA CYS A 140 -9.65 12.88 5.08
C CYS A 140 -10.45 14.17 4.89
N GLU A 141 -10.14 14.93 3.84
CA GLU A 141 -10.99 16.04 3.41
C GLU A 141 -12.43 15.58 3.12
N SER A 142 -13.38 16.51 3.16
CA SER A 142 -14.78 16.19 2.87
C SER A 142 -14.93 15.65 1.44
N PHE A 143 -15.65 14.55 1.28
CA PHE A 143 -15.91 13.92 0.00
C PHE A 143 -17.42 13.73 -0.19
N GLU A 144 -17.92 13.95 -1.41
CA GLU A 144 -19.33 13.75 -1.75
C GLU A 144 -19.55 12.29 -2.15
N PHE A 145 -20.20 11.51 -1.28
CA PHE A 145 -20.51 10.13 -1.58
C PHE A 145 -21.79 10.04 -2.40
N LYS A 146 -21.72 9.37 -3.55
CA LYS A 146 -22.89 9.13 -4.40
C LYS A 146 -23.07 7.64 -4.62
N ASN A 147 -24.28 7.17 -4.35
CA ASN A 147 -24.77 5.90 -4.86
C ASN A 147 -25.55 6.18 -6.16
N GLU A 148 -24.93 5.85 -7.30
CA GLU A 148 -25.49 6.01 -8.65
C GLU A 148 -26.25 4.77 -9.13
N SER A 149 -26.32 3.72 -8.31
CA SER A 149 -27.04 2.48 -8.63
C SER A 149 -28.51 2.53 -8.19
N ASP A 150 -29.28 1.55 -8.66
CA ASP A 150 -30.67 1.31 -8.24
C ASP A 150 -30.77 0.50 -6.93
N GLU A 151 -29.64 0.18 -6.30
CA GLU A 151 -29.59 -0.54 -5.03
C GLU A 151 -29.69 0.42 -3.83
N PRO A 152 -30.31 0.00 -2.71
CA PRO A 152 -30.48 0.83 -1.52
C PRO A 152 -29.14 1.27 -0.90
N TYR A 153 -28.07 0.54 -1.16
CA TYR A 153 -26.72 0.96 -0.77
C TYR A 153 -25.65 0.42 -1.73
N VAL A 154 -24.50 1.10 -1.73
CA VAL A 154 -23.26 0.60 -2.32
C VAL A 154 -22.18 0.56 -1.27
N THR A 155 -21.27 -0.41 -1.40
CA THR A 155 -20.10 -0.53 -0.54
C THR A 155 -18.90 0.16 -1.17
N GLY A 156 -18.01 0.64 -0.33
CA GLY A 156 -16.71 1.14 -0.73
C GLY A 156 -15.65 0.87 0.32
N THR A 157 -14.41 1.24 0.01
CA THR A 157 -13.30 1.13 0.94
C THR A 157 -12.48 2.40 0.91
N VAL A 158 -11.84 2.71 2.03
CA VAL A 158 -10.85 3.79 2.09
C VAL A 158 -9.52 3.25 2.63
N SER A 159 -8.44 3.51 1.91
CA SER A 159 -7.07 3.24 2.33
C SER A 159 -6.33 4.53 2.62
N VAL A 160 -5.29 4.44 3.45
CA VAL A 160 -4.42 5.57 3.78
C VAL A 160 -3.18 5.52 2.91
N LEU A 161 -2.84 6.67 2.33
CA LEU A 161 -1.63 6.88 1.58
C LEU A 161 -0.78 7.96 2.28
N TRP A 162 0.53 7.83 2.15
CA TRP A 162 1.53 8.79 2.58
C TRP A 162 2.54 9.02 1.45
N ASP A 163 3.55 9.85 1.68
CA ASP A 163 4.61 10.22 0.73
C ASP A 163 4.23 11.31 -0.30
N TYR A 164 5.25 12.07 -0.71
CA TYR A 164 5.11 13.18 -1.65
C TYR A 164 4.85 12.72 -3.08
N GLU A 165 5.54 11.66 -3.53
CA GLU A 165 5.68 11.36 -4.95
C GLU A 165 5.00 10.05 -5.33
N TYR A 166 5.09 9.02 -4.47
CA TYR A 166 4.74 7.65 -4.86
C TYR A 166 3.44 7.12 -4.25
N ASN A 167 2.70 7.93 -3.47
CA ASN A 167 1.42 7.53 -2.86
C ASN A 167 1.52 6.16 -2.15
N LYS A 168 2.48 6.02 -1.24
CA LYS A 168 2.77 4.77 -0.54
C LYS A 168 1.60 4.39 0.36
N ALA A 169 1.17 3.14 0.32
CA ALA A 169 -0.03 2.71 1.02
C ALA A 169 0.29 2.12 2.40
N PHE A 170 -0.60 2.37 3.36
CA PHE A 170 -0.72 1.56 4.56
C PHE A 170 -1.42 0.24 4.21
N ASP A 171 -1.07 -0.83 4.91
CA ASP A 171 -1.77 -2.10 4.80
C ASP A 171 -3.22 -1.99 5.26
N GLY A 172 -4.12 -2.62 4.52
CA GLY A 172 -5.55 -2.67 4.84
C GLY A 172 -6.37 -1.47 4.33
N SER A 173 -7.66 -1.52 4.63
CA SER A 173 -8.63 -0.49 4.29
C SER A 173 -9.79 -0.53 5.28
N LEU A 174 -10.48 0.60 5.42
CA LEU A 174 -11.71 0.71 6.20
C LEU A 174 -12.92 0.62 5.26
N PRO A 175 -13.80 -0.40 5.40
CA PRO A 175 -15.02 -0.48 4.62
C PRO A 175 -16.04 0.59 5.03
N PHE A 176 -16.86 0.99 4.06
CA PHE A 176 -18.00 1.87 4.28
C PHE A 176 -19.18 1.53 3.37
N ARG A 177 -20.36 2.07 3.70
CA ARG A 177 -21.57 2.01 2.87
C ARG A 177 -22.13 3.39 2.58
N VAL A 178 -22.70 3.56 1.39
CA VAL A 178 -23.39 4.79 0.96
C VAL A 178 -24.85 4.45 0.69
N CYS A 179 -25.76 4.97 1.53
CA CYS A 179 -27.18 4.65 1.50
C CYS A 179 -28.00 5.63 0.64
N ARG A 180 -29.01 5.09 -0.05
CA ARG A 180 -30.07 5.83 -0.76
C ARG A 180 -31.33 5.87 0.10
N CYS A 181 -31.52 6.96 0.83
CA CYS A 181 -32.65 7.14 1.74
C CYS A 181 -34.01 7.28 1.03
N ASP A 182 -34.00 7.50 -0.28
CA ASP A 182 -35.18 7.48 -1.15
C ASP A 182 -35.62 6.04 -1.51
N LEU A 183 -34.73 5.05 -1.36
CA LEU A 183 -35.01 3.64 -1.60
C LEU A 183 -35.18 2.84 -0.30
N ASP A 184 -34.40 3.17 0.72
CA ASP A 184 -34.45 2.56 2.05
C ASP A 184 -34.11 3.59 3.14
N ASP A 185 -35.14 3.99 3.90
CA ASP A 185 -35.03 4.96 4.99
C ASP A 185 -34.54 4.36 6.31
N SER A 186 -34.44 3.01 6.40
CA SER A 186 -34.02 2.31 7.61
C SER A 186 -32.50 2.38 7.86
N CYS A 187 -31.72 2.78 6.85
CA CYS A 187 -30.29 2.95 7.01
C CYS A 187 -29.96 4.04 8.04
N VAL A 188 -29.01 3.76 8.94
CA VAL A 188 -28.58 4.68 10.02
C VAL A 188 -28.13 6.06 9.52
N ALA A 189 -27.68 6.18 8.26
CA ALA A 189 -27.32 7.47 7.68
C ALA A 189 -28.55 8.33 7.28
N CYS A 190 -29.73 7.73 7.18
CA CYS A 190 -30.98 8.40 6.80
C CYS A 190 -31.69 9.04 8.00
N THR A 191 -31.43 8.53 9.20
CA THR A 191 -32.04 8.96 10.46
C THR A 191 -31.16 9.91 11.28
N LYS A 192 -30.00 10.30 10.75
CA LYS A 192 -29.01 11.17 11.41
C LYS A 192 -29.06 12.60 10.89
#